data_AF-A0A6I8UPB0-F1
#
_entry.id   AF-A0A6I8UPB0-F1
#
_cell.length_a   1.000
_cell.length_b   1.000
_cell.length_c   1.000
_cell.angle_alpha   90.00
_cell.angle_beta   90.00
_cell.angle_gamma   90.00
#
_symmetry.space_group_name_H-M   'P 1'
#
loop_
_entity.id
_entity.type
_entity.pdbx_description
1 polymer ?
#
loop_
_entity_poly.entity_id
_entity_poly.type
_entity_poly.pdbx_seq_one_letter_code
_entity_poly.pdbx_strand_id
1 'polypeptide(L)'
;MADTIKQRYISGTSLWTDPLKYGTEMFEVFDKPYADPVPLPLVNSAWPLATIIALYLLFVLKLGGQLMARHEALQLRGVLKVYNIVQVLYNTVMLIWGIHLIFVARPYNLSCMTVLPQDHPMKSTERTLSYVYHLNKVLDLMDTVFFVLRKKQRQITFLHVFHHVFMAVTTHMLIRFYGHGGHVYFICMFNVLVHIVMYGYYYASSQSRNLQESLWWKKYLTLTQLVQFLLMFLHCAYTGLQPNCNASRGVIYLICTMSAFMFVMFTNFYISTYIRPKKGRSKGKAQ
;
A
#
# COMPACT_ATOMS: atom_id res chain seq x y z
N MET A 1 -34.15 -51.30 -42.38
CA MET A 1 -32.73 -50.95 -42.21
C MET A 1 -32.52 -49.54 -42.74
N ALA A 2 -33.21 -48.48 -42.31
CA ALA A 2 -33.69 -48.06 -40.99
C ALA A 2 -32.59 -48.19 -39.93
N ASP A 3 -32.27 -47.05 -39.31
CA ASP A 3 -31.31 -46.81 -38.23
C ASP A 3 -29.89 -46.40 -38.67
N THR A 4 -29.49 -45.24 -38.12
CA THR A 4 -28.11 -44.72 -37.95
C THR A 4 -27.71 -43.43 -38.68
N ILE A 5 -28.64 -42.55 -39.11
CA ILE A 5 -28.29 -41.14 -39.40
C ILE A 5 -29.44 -40.19 -39.01
N LYS A 6 -29.75 -40.09 -37.72
CA LYS A 6 -30.66 -39.05 -37.22
C LYS A 6 -30.51 -38.78 -35.71
N GLN A 7 -29.30 -38.41 -35.25
CA GLN A 7 -29.15 -37.92 -33.87
C GLN A 7 -27.88 -37.08 -33.67
N ARG A 8 -27.73 -35.98 -34.43
CA ARG A 8 -26.67 -34.99 -34.14
C ARG A 8 -27.12 -33.53 -34.16
N TYR A 9 -28.42 -33.31 -34.00
CA TYR A 9 -28.98 -32.00 -33.68
C TYR A 9 -30.01 -32.20 -32.59
N ILE A 10 -29.73 -31.65 -31.40
CA ILE A 10 -30.57 -31.34 -30.23
C ILE A 10 -29.76 -31.63 -28.96
N SER A 11 -29.05 -30.60 -28.48
CA SER A 11 -28.95 -30.24 -27.05
C SER A 11 -28.02 -29.03 -26.90
N GLY A 12 -28.41 -27.92 -27.53
CA GLY A 12 -28.11 -26.61 -26.95
C GLY A 12 -29.11 -26.38 -25.80
N THR A 13 -28.69 -26.67 -24.57
CA THR A 13 -29.30 -26.29 -23.28
C THR A 13 -28.38 -26.94 -22.22
N SER A 14 -27.64 -26.26 -21.34
CA SER A 14 -27.91 -25.04 -20.60
C SER A 14 -26.57 -24.44 -20.13
N LEU A 15 -26.21 -23.27 -20.64
CA LEU A 15 -25.11 -22.44 -20.11
C LEU A 15 -25.56 -21.60 -18.89
N TRP A 16 -26.65 -21.99 -18.24
CA TRP A 16 -27.37 -21.21 -17.23
C TRP A 16 -27.97 -22.09 -16.11
N THR A 17 -27.21 -23.04 -15.58
CA THR A 17 -27.60 -23.80 -14.38
C THR A 17 -26.47 -23.80 -13.36
N ASP A 18 -26.50 -22.80 -12.48
CA ASP A 18 -26.19 -22.85 -11.04
C ASP A 18 -25.53 -21.56 -10.53
N PRO A 19 -26.32 -20.55 -10.12
CA PRO A 19 -25.83 -19.40 -9.36
C PRO A 19 -25.17 -19.80 -8.02
N LEU A 20 -25.49 -20.98 -7.50
CA LEU A 20 -24.96 -21.53 -6.26
C LEU A 20 -23.51 -22.01 -6.39
N LYS A 21 -23.07 -22.44 -7.58
CA LYS A 21 -21.72 -22.96 -7.81
C LYS A 21 -20.66 -21.85 -7.76
N TYR A 22 -21.00 -20.67 -8.28
CA TYR A 22 -20.19 -19.46 -8.14
C TYR A 22 -20.23 -18.88 -6.71
N GLY A 23 -21.35 -19.06 -6.01
CA GLY A 23 -21.49 -18.66 -4.62
C GLY A 23 -20.56 -19.44 -3.69
N THR A 24 -20.42 -20.75 -3.90
CA THR A 24 -19.52 -21.61 -3.10
C THR A 24 -18.04 -21.36 -3.38
N GLU A 25 -17.64 -21.16 -4.65
CA GLU A 25 -16.23 -20.86 -5.00
C GLU A 25 -15.73 -19.52 -4.43
N MET A 26 -16.62 -18.53 -4.24
CA MET A 26 -16.24 -17.24 -3.65
C MET A 26 -15.85 -17.36 -2.16
N PHE A 27 -16.39 -18.35 -1.45
CA PHE A 27 -16.07 -18.59 -0.04
C PHE A 27 -14.87 -19.53 0.17
N GLU A 28 -14.51 -20.36 -0.82
CA GLU A 28 -13.34 -21.26 -0.74
C GLU A 28 -12.00 -20.52 -0.51
N VAL A 29 -11.90 -19.26 -0.96
CA VAL A 29 -10.73 -18.41 -0.71
C VAL A 29 -10.52 -18.16 0.79
N PHE A 30 -11.59 -18.11 1.58
CA PHE A 30 -11.52 -17.95 3.03
C PHE A 30 -11.10 -19.25 3.73
N ASP A 31 -11.40 -20.40 3.14
CA ASP A 31 -11.05 -21.73 3.66
C ASP A 31 -9.60 -22.15 3.35
N LYS A 32 -8.92 -21.48 2.41
CA LYS A 32 -7.52 -21.75 2.10
C LYS A 32 -6.65 -21.55 3.35
N PRO A 33 -5.76 -22.49 3.74
CA PRO A 33 -4.90 -22.29 4.90
C PRO A 33 -3.96 -21.09 4.73
N TYR A 34 -3.54 -20.52 5.85
CA TYR A 34 -2.55 -19.45 5.88
C TYR A 34 -1.20 -19.94 5.32
N ALA A 35 -0.53 -19.10 4.53
CA ALA A 35 0.77 -19.44 3.96
C ALA A 35 1.87 -19.60 5.01
N ASP A 36 1.76 -18.91 6.14
CA ASP A 36 2.58 -19.13 7.34
C ASP A 36 1.68 -19.63 8.47
N PRO A 37 2.02 -20.75 9.14
CA PRO A 37 1.16 -21.35 10.15
C PRO A 37 1.17 -20.59 11.49
N VAL A 38 2.09 -19.63 11.69
CA VAL A 38 2.20 -18.90 12.95
C VAL A 38 1.18 -17.75 12.99
N PRO A 39 0.17 -17.81 13.88
CA PRO A 39 -0.83 -16.76 13.96
C PRO A 39 -0.24 -15.50 14.58
N LEU A 40 -0.49 -14.35 13.94
CA LEU A 40 -0.16 -13.04 14.46
C LEU A 40 -1.42 -12.16 14.54
N PRO A 41 -1.56 -11.29 15.56
CA PRO A 41 -2.74 -10.43 15.71
C PRO A 41 -2.95 -9.57 14.45
N LEU A 42 -4.20 -9.26 14.09
CA LEU A 42 -4.57 -8.47 12.90
C LEU A 42 -4.33 -9.13 11.53
N VAL A 43 -3.41 -10.09 11.41
CA VAL A 43 -3.19 -10.85 10.17
C VAL A 43 -3.87 -12.23 10.19
N ASN A 44 -4.13 -12.81 11.37
CA ASN A 44 -4.79 -14.11 11.53
C ASN A 44 -6.29 -14.13 11.13
N SER A 45 -6.85 -13.01 10.71
CA SER A 45 -8.20 -12.93 10.14
C SER A 45 -8.32 -11.69 9.26
N ALA A 46 -9.07 -11.78 8.17
CA ALA A 46 -9.34 -10.64 7.30
C ALA A 46 -10.35 -9.66 7.92
N TRP A 47 -11.20 -10.14 8.85
CA TRP A 47 -12.30 -9.36 9.43
C TRP A 47 -11.84 -8.11 10.18
N PRO A 48 -10.85 -8.16 11.10
CA PRO A 48 -10.37 -6.97 11.79
C PRO A 48 -9.91 -5.86 10.84
N LEU A 49 -9.14 -6.21 9.80
CA LEU A 49 -8.70 -5.23 8.82
C LEU A 49 -9.86 -4.71 7.97
N ALA A 50 -10.76 -5.58 7.52
CA ALA A 50 -11.95 -5.17 6.76
C ALA A 50 -12.80 -4.18 7.56
N THR A 51 -13.01 -4.42 8.85
CA THR A 51 -13.70 -3.49 9.76
C THR A 51 -12.95 -2.16 9.87
N ILE A 52 -11.62 -2.18 10.07
CA ILE A 52 -10.82 -0.94 10.12
C ILE A 52 -10.96 -0.13 8.83
N ILE A 53 -10.84 -0.77 7.66
CA ILE A 53 -10.95 -0.11 6.35
C ILE A 53 -12.36 0.43 6.12
N ALA A 54 -13.40 -0.32 6.48
CA ALA A 54 -14.78 0.13 6.36
C ALA A 54 -15.06 1.36 7.23
N LEU A 55 -14.65 1.33 8.49
CA LEU A 55 -14.78 2.47 9.41
C LEU A 55 -13.96 3.67 8.94
N TYR A 56 -12.74 3.44 8.47
CA TYR A 56 -11.86 4.45 7.90
C TYR A 56 -12.52 5.15 6.70
N LEU A 57 -13.00 4.40 5.72
CA LEU A 57 -13.66 4.96 4.53
C LEU A 57 -14.94 5.70 4.89
N LEU A 58 -15.76 5.14 5.78
CA LEU A 58 -16.96 5.77 6.29
C LEU A 58 -16.65 7.12 6.95
N PHE A 59 -15.58 7.18 7.75
CA PHE A 59 -15.13 8.39 8.41
C PHE A 59 -14.59 9.42 7.41
N VAL A 60 -13.64 9.04 6.55
CA VAL A 60 -12.95 9.97 5.65
C VAL A 60 -13.85 10.52 4.55
N LEU A 61 -14.77 9.70 4.02
CA LEU A 61 -15.61 10.08 2.88
C LEU A 61 -16.95 10.70 3.31
N LYS A 62 -17.47 10.40 4.51
CA LYS A 62 -18.80 10.87 4.95
C LYS A 62 -18.79 11.48 6.34
N LEU A 63 -18.62 10.67 7.39
CA LEU A 63 -18.91 11.08 8.76
C LEU A 63 -18.01 12.21 9.25
N GLY A 64 -16.71 12.13 8.96
CA GLY A 64 -15.75 13.13 9.41
C GLY A 64 -15.98 14.50 8.77
N GLY A 65 -16.40 14.55 7.49
CA GLY A 65 -16.80 15.80 6.83
C GLY A 65 -18.05 16.42 7.49
N GLN A 66 -19.06 15.61 7.80
CA GLN A 66 -20.28 16.06 8.47
C GLN A 66 -20.02 16.53 9.91
N LEU A 67 -19.21 15.80 10.67
CA LEU A 67 -18.81 16.16 12.03
C LEU A 67 -18.04 17.49 12.03
N MET A 68 -17.05 17.62 11.15
CA MET A 68 -16.22 18.82 11.07
C MET A 68 -16.96 19.99 10.44
N ALA A 69 -18.06 19.80 9.71
CA ALA A 69 -18.89 20.92 9.23
C ALA A 69 -19.43 21.77 10.41
N ARG A 70 -19.67 21.14 11.56
CA ARG A 70 -20.21 21.78 12.77
C ARG A 70 -19.13 22.27 13.75
N HIS A 71 -17.86 21.94 13.53
CA HIS A 71 -16.75 22.28 14.42
C HIS A 71 -15.69 23.11 13.72
N GLU A 72 -14.90 23.89 14.45
CA GLU A 72 -13.72 24.55 13.88
C GLU A 72 -12.59 23.54 13.58
N ALA A 73 -11.61 23.94 12.77
CA ALA A 73 -10.47 23.08 12.46
C ALA A 73 -9.62 22.83 13.73
N LEU A 74 -9.41 21.56 14.09
CA LEU A 74 -8.67 21.21 15.29
C LEU A 74 -7.19 21.56 15.18
N GLN A 75 -6.63 22.17 16.23
CA GLN A 75 -5.21 22.54 16.32
C GLN A 75 -4.35 21.35 16.79
N LEU A 76 -4.22 20.32 15.95
CA LEU A 76 -3.52 19.06 16.27
C LEU A 76 -2.00 19.14 16.13
N ARG A 77 -1.39 20.31 16.37
CA ARG A 77 0.03 20.54 16.07
C ARG A 77 0.96 19.65 16.89
N GLY A 78 0.72 19.53 18.20
CA GLY A 78 1.49 18.67 19.10
C GLY A 78 1.34 17.19 18.75
N VAL A 79 0.09 16.74 18.51
CA VAL A 79 -0.22 15.36 18.09
C VAL A 79 0.50 15.00 16.80
N LEU A 80 0.42 15.86 15.77
CA LEU A 80 1.12 15.63 14.50
C LEU A 80 2.64 15.62 14.66
N LYS A 81 3.19 16.46 15.54
CA LYS A 81 4.62 16.47 15.82
C LYS A 81 5.08 15.12 16.38
N VAL A 82 4.38 14.61 17.40
CA VAL A 82 4.66 13.30 18.00
C VAL A 82 4.45 12.18 16.98
N TYR A 83 3.33 12.18 16.27
CA TYR A 83 3.02 11.18 15.26
C TYR A 83 4.08 11.10 14.15
N ASN A 84 4.51 12.25 13.61
CA ASN A 84 5.55 12.27 12.58
C ASN A 84 6.90 11.79 13.13
N ILE A 85 7.28 12.13 14.37
CA ILE A 85 8.50 11.60 15.01
C ILE A 85 8.40 10.07 15.14
N VAL A 86 7.27 9.57 15.65
CA VAL A 86 7.04 8.13 15.82
C VAL A 86 7.15 7.43 14.46
N GLN A 87 6.54 7.98 13.41
CA GLN A 87 6.63 7.44 12.06
C GLN A 87 8.07 7.43 11.52
N VAL A 88 8.85 8.50 11.73
CA VAL A 88 10.26 8.55 11.34
C VAL A 88 11.07 7.47 12.07
N LEU A 89 10.91 7.34 13.39
CA LEU A 89 11.63 6.35 14.19
C LEU A 89 11.23 4.92 13.81
N TYR A 90 9.93 4.68 13.62
CA TYR A 90 9.40 3.37 13.21
C TYR A 90 10.01 2.93 11.88
N ASN A 91 9.93 3.78 10.85
CA ASN A 91 10.48 3.46 9.54
C ASN A 91 12.02 3.35 9.57
N THR A 92 12.70 4.13 10.42
CA THR A 92 14.17 4.04 10.60
C THR A 92 14.58 2.70 11.20
N VAL A 93 13.91 2.26 12.28
CA VAL A 93 14.16 0.94 12.90
C VAL A 93 13.94 -0.16 11.87
N MET A 94 12.83 -0.10 11.14
CA MET A 94 12.55 -1.06 10.06
C MET A 94 13.61 -1.07 8.98
N LEU A 95 14.11 0.09 8.56
CA LEU A 95 15.15 0.20 7.54
C LEU A 95 16.46 -0.42 8.04
N ILE A 96 16.85 -0.18 9.29
CA ILE A 96 18.07 -0.75 9.89
C ILE A 96 18.00 -2.28 9.92
N TRP A 97 16.89 -2.84 10.40
CA TRP A 97 16.67 -4.29 10.38
C TRP A 97 16.54 -4.84 8.95
N GLY A 98 15.94 -4.06 8.05
CA GLY A 98 15.96 -4.20 6.59
C GLY A 98 17.35 -4.49 6.04
N ILE A 99 18.24 -3.53 6.26
CA ILE A 99 19.63 -3.54 5.79
C ILE A 99 20.39 -4.71 6.43
N HIS A 100 20.20 -4.94 7.73
CA HIS A 100 20.85 -6.06 8.41
C HIS A 100 20.44 -7.40 7.78
N LEU A 101 19.14 -7.64 7.57
CA LEU A 101 18.68 -8.88 6.97
C LEU A 101 19.24 -9.07 5.55
N ILE A 102 19.17 -8.04 4.70
CA ILE A 102 19.58 -8.17 3.29
C ILE A 102 21.09 -8.21 3.10
N PHE A 103 21.85 -7.32 3.76
CA PHE A 103 23.26 -7.10 3.44
C PHE A 103 24.22 -7.71 4.46
N VAL A 104 23.79 -7.99 5.68
CA VAL A 104 24.63 -8.58 6.74
C VAL A 104 24.35 -10.07 6.88
N ALA A 105 23.11 -10.44 7.19
CA ALA A 105 22.72 -11.84 7.32
C ALA A 105 22.66 -12.56 5.95
N ARG A 106 22.36 -11.81 4.88
CA ARG A 106 22.34 -12.29 3.48
C ARG A 106 21.62 -13.63 3.25
N PRO A 107 20.40 -13.85 3.78
CA PRO A 107 19.68 -15.10 3.55
C PRO A 107 19.00 -15.14 2.17
N TYR A 108 19.04 -14.05 1.40
CA TYR A 108 18.40 -13.95 0.08
C TYR A 108 19.41 -13.74 -1.05
N ASN A 109 19.06 -14.28 -2.21
CA ASN A 109 19.64 -13.89 -3.48
C ASN A 109 18.79 -12.75 -4.09
N LEU A 110 19.38 -11.56 -4.30
CA LEU A 110 18.64 -10.39 -4.82
C LEU A 110 18.05 -10.62 -6.22
N SER A 111 18.64 -11.50 -7.02
CA SER A 111 18.08 -11.85 -8.34
C SER A 111 16.81 -12.68 -8.22
N CYS A 112 16.68 -13.49 -7.17
CA CYS A 112 15.49 -14.28 -6.91
C CYS A 112 15.22 -14.44 -5.42
N MET A 113 14.31 -13.61 -4.91
CA MET A 113 13.95 -13.59 -3.49
C MET A 113 12.67 -14.37 -3.22
N THR A 114 12.82 -15.57 -2.68
CA THR A 114 11.70 -16.39 -2.18
C THR A 114 11.53 -16.21 -0.67
N VAL A 115 10.34 -16.51 -0.17
CA VAL A 115 10.06 -16.56 1.27
C VAL A 115 10.96 -17.59 1.94
N LEU A 116 11.48 -17.29 3.14
CA LEU A 116 12.37 -18.21 3.83
C LEU A 116 11.60 -19.47 4.31
N PRO A 117 12.25 -20.65 4.30
CA PRO A 117 11.72 -21.87 4.93
C PRO A 117 11.40 -21.67 6.41
N GLN A 118 10.49 -22.49 6.94
CA GLN A 118 10.02 -22.36 8.34
C GLN A 118 11.10 -22.65 9.37
N ASP A 119 12.04 -23.54 9.05
CA ASP A 119 13.19 -23.96 9.85
C ASP A 119 14.38 -23.00 9.76
N HIS A 120 14.34 -22.00 8.86
CA HIS A 120 15.45 -21.08 8.66
C HIS A 120 15.65 -20.16 9.89
N PRO A 121 16.90 -19.94 10.38
CA PRO A 121 17.16 -19.17 11.60
C PRO A 121 16.63 -17.73 11.55
N MET A 122 16.65 -17.11 10.36
CA MET A 122 16.14 -15.74 10.16
C MET A 122 14.62 -15.67 9.88
N LYS A 123 13.89 -16.79 9.92
CA LYS A 123 12.45 -16.83 9.60
C LYS A 123 11.63 -15.98 10.56
N SER A 124 11.92 -16.06 11.86
CA SER A 124 11.23 -15.26 12.88
C SER A 124 11.42 -13.75 12.65
N THR A 125 12.62 -13.35 12.24
CA THR A 125 12.96 -11.97 11.89
C THR A 125 12.20 -11.52 10.63
N GLU A 126 12.20 -12.33 9.56
CA GLU A 126 11.42 -12.07 8.34
C GLU A 126 9.92 -11.87 8.65
N ARG A 127 9.37 -12.75 9.49
CA ARG A 127 7.98 -12.71 9.94
C ARG A 127 7.67 -11.42 10.69
N THR A 128 8.47 -11.10 11.70
CA THR A 128 8.31 -9.91 12.53
C THR A 128 8.37 -8.65 11.70
N LEU A 129 9.35 -8.54 10.79
CA LEU A 129 9.54 -7.34 9.98
C LEU A 129 8.43 -7.12 8.95
N SER A 130 7.92 -8.20 8.35
CA SER A 130 6.76 -8.13 7.46
C SER A 130 5.48 -7.76 8.23
N TYR A 131 5.34 -8.26 9.46
CA TYR A 131 4.21 -7.97 10.32
C TYR A 131 4.18 -6.50 10.77
N VAL A 132 5.30 -5.98 11.27
CA VAL A 132 5.41 -4.57 11.66
C VAL A 132 5.25 -3.63 10.44
N TYR A 133 5.67 -4.05 9.23
CA TYR A 133 5.35 -3.30 8.01
C TYR A 133 3.86 -3.19 7.78
N HIS A 134 3.12 -4.29 7.92
CA HIS A 134 1.66 -4.28 7.78
C HIS A 134 1.01 -3.35 8.81
N LEU A 135 1.42 -3.43 10.08
CA LEU A 135 0.95 -2.52 11.12
C LEU A 135 1.26 -1.05 10.79
N ASN A 136 2.44 -0.76 10.25
CA ASN A 136 2.80 0.59 9.81
C ASN A 136 1.83 1.10 8.73
N LYS A 137 1.46 0.28 7.74
CA LYS A 137 0.49 0.70 6.70
C LYS A 137 -0.91 0.93 7.27
N VAL A 138 -1.31 0.20 8.33
CA VAL A 138 -2.55 0.48 9.06
C VAL A 138 -2.45 1.79 9.83
N LEU A 139 -1.31 2.09 10.46
CA LEU A 139 -1.07 3.37 11.14
C LEU A 139 -1.07 4.55 10.18
N ASP A 140 -0.56 4.38 8.95
CA ASP A 140 -0.56 5.42 7.91
C ASP A 140 -1.97 5.91 7.54
N LEU A 141 -3.03 5.11 7.79
CA LEU A 141 -4.43 5.54 7.64
C LEU A 141 -4.76 6.77 8.50
N MET A 142 -4.03 6.99 9.60
CA MET A 142 -4.24 8.15 10.46
C MET A 142 -3.90 9.48 9.77
N ASP A 143 -3.06 9.50 8.74
CA ASP A 143 -2.72 10.72 7.99
C ASP A 143 -3.97 11.41 7.43
N THR A 144 -4.85 10.60 6.86
CA THR A 144 -6.11 11.06 6.27
C THR A 144 -7.09 11.49 7.35
N VAL A 145 -7.14 10.78 8.48
CA VAL A 145 -7.95 11.16 9.65
C VAL A 145 -7.53 12.56 10.13
N PHE A 146 -6.22 12.82 10.25
CA PHE A 146 -5.74 14.14 10.62
C PHE A 146 -6.05 15.22 9.58
N PHE A 147 -6.06 14.90 8.28
CA PHE A 147 -6.48 15.85 7.25
C PHE A 147 -7.94 16.25 7.38
N VAL A 148 -8.83 15.29 7.69
CA VAL A 148 -10.26 15.55 7.94
C VAL A 148 -10.42 16.46 9.16
N LEU A 149 -9.82 16.08 10.30
CA LEU A 149 -9.93 16.82 11.56
C LEU A 149 -9.36 18.24 11.49
N ARG A 150 -8.41 18.50 10.57
CA ARG A 150 -7.82 19.83 10.33
C ARG A 150 -8.49 20.61 9.20
N LYS A 151 -9.57 20.10 8.62
CA LYS A 151 -10.25 20.66 7.43
C LYS A 151 -9.31 20.90 6.25
N LYS A 152 -8.34 20.00 6.03
CA LYS A 152 -7.40 20.06 4.91
C LYS A 152 -7.86 19.21 3.73
N GLN A 153 -9.10 19.42 3.28
CA GLN A 153 -9.73 18.60 2.24
C GLN A 153 -8.93 18.56 0.92
N ARG A 154 -8.19 19.62 0.59
CA ARG A 154 -7.28 19.66 -0.57
C ARG A 154 -6.22 18.55 -0.55
N GLN A 155 -5.85 18.04 0.62
CA GLN A 155 -4.87 16.95 0.77
C GLN A 155 -5.52 15.57 0.60
N ILE A 156 -6.84 15.45 0.79
CA ILE A 156 -7.60 14.21 0.65
C ILE A 156 -7.93 14.01 -0.84
N THR A 157 -6.93 13.55 -1.58
CA THR A 157 -7.05 13.23 -3.01
C THR A 157 -7.40 11.76 -3.21
N PHE A 158 -7.98 11.43 -4.37
CA PHE A 158 -8.20 10.03 -4.77
C PHE A 158 -6.89 9.22 -4.68
N LEU A 159 -5.78 9.78 -5.17
CA LEU A 159 -4.46 9.14 -5.12
C LEU A 159 -4.06 8.74 -3.69
N HIS A 160 -4.23 9.67 -2.75
CA HIS A 160 -3.85 9.46 -1.35
C HIS A 160 -4.73 8.38 -0.68
N VAL A 161 -6.06 8.50 -0.78
CA VAL A 161 -6.99 7.52 -0.17
C VAL A 161 -6.82 6.14 -0.80
N PHE A 162 -6.75 6.08 -2.14
CA PHE A 162 -6.53 4.83 -2.87
C PHE A 162 -5.23 4.16 -2.42
N HIS A 163 -4.12 4.91 -2.37
CA HIS A 163 -2.82 4.38 -1.95
C HIS A 163 -2.87 3.80 -0.53
N HIS A 164 -3.39 4.56 0.44
CA HIS A 164 -3.42 4.12 1.84
C HIS A 164 -4.27 2.86 2.05
N VAL A 165 -5.46 2.80 1.45
CA VAL A 165 -6.32 1.61 1.50
C VAL A 165 -5.66 0.44 0.78
N PHE A 166 -5.14 0.68 -0.43
CA PHE A 166 -4.50 -0.34 -1.24
C PHE A 166 -3.31 -0.96 -0.51
N MET A 167 -2.44 -0.16 0.10
CA MET A 167 -1.27 -0.66 0.84
C MET A 167 -1.68 -1.48 2.07
N ALA A 168 -2.67 -1.03 2.84
CA ALA A 168 -3.15 -1.75 4.01
C ALA A 168 -3.78 -3.11 3.63
N VAL A 169 -4.63 -3.15 2.61
CA VAL A 169 -5.26 -4.38 2.12
C VAL A 169 -4.25 -5.31 1.47
N THR A 170 -3.41 -4.79 0.57
CA THR A 170 -2.48 -5.62 -0.20
C THR A 170 -1.41 -6.26 0.68
N THR A 171 -0.88 -5.53 1.67
CA THR A 171 0.09 -6.12 2.62
C THR A 171 -0.51 -7.27 3.39
N HIS A 172 -1.78 -7.17 3.82
CA HIS A 172 -2.48 -8.27 4.47
C HIS A 172 -2.68 -9.46 3.53
N MET A 173 -3.16 -9.21 2.31
CA MET A 173 -3.39 -10.29 1.33
C MET A 173 -2.09 -10.99 0.95
N LEU A 174 -1.00 -10.25 0.80
CA LEU A 174 0.33 -10.82 0.54
C LEU A 174 0.79 -11.73 1.68
N ILE A 175 0.67 -11.27 2.92
CA ILE A 175 0.99 -12.09 4.11
C ILE A 175 0.09 -13.35 4.17
N ARG A 176 -1.22 -13.18 3.95
CA ARG A 176 -2.22 -14.25 4.02
C ARG A 176 -1.96 -15.38 3.01
N PHE A 177 -1.68 -15.02 1.76
CA PHE A 177 -1.65 -15.96 0.64
C PHE A 177 -0.24 -16.37 0.21
N TYR A 178 0.77 -15.53 0.46
CA TYR A 178 2.15 -15.77 0.02
C TYR A 178 3.14 -15.85 1.17
N GLY A 179 2.72 -15.55 2.40
CA GLY A 179 3.56 -15.62 3.59
C GLY A 179 4.34 -14.34 3.84
N HIS A 180 5.21 -14.38 4.85
CA HIS A 180 6.04 -13.24 5.23
C HIS A 180 7.34 -13.23 4.43
N GLY A 181 7.71 -12.07 3.88
CA GLY A 181 9.03 -11.82 3.29
C GLY A 181 9.17 -12.08 1.79
N GLY A 182 10.31 -12.66 1.40
CA GLY A 182 10.71 -12.83 -0.01
C GLY A 182 10.85 -11.51 -0.78
N HIS A 183 10.47 -11.50 -2.06
CA HIS A 183 10.57 -10.33 -2.95
C HIS A 183 9.88 -9.08 -2.40
N VAL A 184 8.73 -9.24 -1.72
CA VAL A 184 7.97 -8.14 -1.12
C VAL A 184 8.84 -7.34 -0.16
N TYR A 185 9.71 -8.02 0.60
CA TYR A 185 10.53 -7.40 1.63
C TYR A 185 11.47 -6.34 1.08
N PHE A 186 12.20 -6.65 0.01
CA PHE A 186 13.14 -5.71 -0.61
C PHE A 186 12.42 -4.48 -1.17
N ILE A 187 11.24 -4.69 -1.74
CA ILE A 187 10.38 -3.62 -2.22
C ILE A 187 9.92 -2.71 -1.06
N CYS A 188 9.54 -3.29 0.08
CA CYS A 188 9.17 -2.55 1.28
C CYS A 188 10.32 -1.68 1.81
N MET A 189 11.58 -2.08 1.64
CA MET A 189 12.74 -1.27 2.07
C MET A 189 12.82 0.09 1.36
N PHE A 190 12.49 0.13 0.06
CA PHE A 190 12.41 1.40 -0.65
C PHE A 190 11.29 2.28 -0.10
N ASN A 191 10.13 1.70 0.24
CA ASN A 191 9.01 2.45 0.80
C ASN A 191 9.37 3.06 2.16
N VAL A 192 9.93 2.28 3.10
CA VAL A 192 10.28 2.79 4.43
C VAL A 192 11.34 3.90 4.34
N LEU A 193 12.32 3.77 3.43
CA LEU A 193 13.31 4.82 3.20
C LEU A 193 12.66 6.15 2.79
N VAL A 194 11.72 6.11 1.84
CA VAL A 194 11.01 7.32 1.41
C VAL A 194 10.06 7.82 2.49
N HIS A 195 9.45 6.95 3.29
CA HIS A 195 8.61 7.34 4.42
C HIS A 195 9.41 8.07 5.51
N ILE A 196 10.67 7.69 5.78
CA ILE A 196 11.56 8.44 6.67
C ILE A 196 11.71 9.89 6.17
N VAL A 197 11.99 10.05 4.87
CA VAL A 197 12.17 11.39 4.26
C VAL A 197 10.86 12.19 4.28
N MET A 198 9.74 11.55 3.93
CA MET A 198 8.42 12.18 3.87
C MET A 198 7.93 12.63 5.25
N TYR A 199 7.96 11.74 6.25
CA TYR A 199 7.55 12.09 7.62
C TYR A 199 8.54 13.03 8.28
N GLY A 200 9.84 12.96 7.94
CA GLY A 200 10.84 13.95 8.35
C GLY A 200 10.48 15.35 7.84
N TYR A 201 10.04 15.46 6.58
CA TYR A 201 9.52 16.71 6.03
C TYR A 201 8.22 17.15 6.73
N TYR A 202 7.28 16.24 6.99
CA TYR A 202 6.04 16.60 7.70
C TYR A 202 6.31 17.08 9.11
N TYR A 203 7.24 16.45 9.82
CA TYR A 203 7.73 16.92 11.11
C TYR A 203 8.32 18.32 11.00
N ALA A 204 9.27 18.56 10.09
CA ALA A 204 9.86 19.88 9.88
C ALA A 204 8.79 20.94 9.58
N SER A 205 7.84 20.63 8.70
CA SER A 205 6.73 21.52 8.34
C SER A 205 5.78 21.84 9.51
N SER A 206 5.78 21.01 10.56
CA SER A 206 4.95 21.23 11.75
C SER A 206 5.59 22.18 12.78
N GLN A 207 6.89 22.49 12.66
CA GLN A 207 7.66 23.24 13.68
C GLN A 207 7.48 24.75 13.62
N SER A 208 7.21 25.35 12.45
CA SER A 208 6.75 26.74 12.34
C SER A 208 6.11 26.98 10.97
N ARG A 209 5.21 27.96 10.91
CA ARG A 209 4.58 28.38 9.64
C ARG A 209 5.59 29.03 8.70
N ASN A 210 6.53 29.79 9.25
CA ASN A 210 7.64 30.37 8.51
C ASN A 210 8.54 29.27 7.90
N LEU A 211 8.82 28.20 8.66
CA LEU A 211 9.56 27.06 8.13
C LEU A 211 8.75 26.35 7.06
N GLN A 212 7.44 26.11 7.27
CA GLN A 212 6.56 25.50 6.27
C GLN A 212 6.61 26.24 4.92
N GLU A 213 6.62 27.58 4.94
CA GLU A 213 6.70 28.41 3.74
C GLU A 213 8.10 28.43 3.12
N SER A 214 9.14 28.28 3.94
CA SER A 214 10.55 28.22 3.53
C SER A 214 11.01 26.86 2.97
N LEU A 215 10.23 25.78 3.15
CA LEU A 215 10.58 24.43 2.70
C LEU A 215 10.51 24.26 1.16
N TRP A 216 11.47 24.86 0.47
CA TRP A 216 11.65 24.85 -0.99
C TRP A 216 11.84 23.45 -1.59
N TRP A 217 12.30 22.49 -0.78
CA TRP A 217 12.63 21.15 -1.22
C TRP A 217 11.43 20.18 -1.30
N LYS A 218 10.20 20.67 -1.09
CA LYS A 218 8.96 19.88 -1.24
C LYS A 218 8.88 19.14 -2.58
N LYS A 219 9.33 19.77 -3.67
CA LYS A 219 9.34 19.16 -5.02
C LYS A 219 10.25 17.91 -5.07
N TYR A 220 11.34 17.89 -4.31
CA TYR A 220 12.27 16.77 -4.29
C TYR A 220 11.69 15.57 -3.55
N LEU A 221 10.76 15.76 -2.60
CA LEU A 221 10.04 14.64 -1.99
C LEU A 221 9.26 13.84 -3.02
N THR A 222 8.50 14.54 -3.88
CA THR A 222 7.73 13.90 -4.95
C THR A 222 8.66 13.26 -5.98
N LEU A 223 9.83 13.87 -6.25
CA LEU A 223 10.84 13.26 -7.12
C LEU A 223 11.42 11.98 -6.50
N THR A 224 11.72 11.97 -5.20
CA THR A 224 12.18 10.77 -4.48
C THR A 224 11.14 9.65 -4.53
N GLN A 225 9.86 9.97 -4.38
CA GLN A 225 8.75 9.01 -4.54
C GLN A 225 8.68 8.43 -5.97
N LEU A 226 8.86 9.26 -7.00
CA LEU A 226 8.91 8.79 -8.39
C LEU A 226 10.10 7.87 -8.65
N VAL A 227 11.29 8.22 -8.15
CA VAL A 227 12.48 7.38 -8.25
C VAL A 227 12.25 6.04 -7.53
N GLN A 228 11.60 6.04 -6.37
CA GLN A 228 11.24 4.83 -5.64
C GLN A 228 10.39 3.88 -6.50
N PHE A 229 9.30 4.37 -7.10
CA PHE A 229 8.44 3.54 -7.94
C PHE A 229 9.16 3.00 -9.18
N LEU A 230 10.06 3.80 -9.77
CA LEU A 230 10.89 3.35 -10.88
C LEU A 230 11.84 2.22 -10.46
N LEU A 231 12.54 2.36 -9.33
CA LEU A 231 13.44 1.33 -8.82
C LEU A 231 12.70 0.04 -8.47
N MET A 232 11.52 0.16 -7.85
CA MET A 232 10.66 -0.99 -7.55
C MET A 232 10.23 -1.70 -8.83
N PHE A 233 9.77 -0.96 -9.85
CA PHE A 233 9.39 -1.52 -11.14
C PHE A 233 10.54 -2.24 -11.82
N LEU A 234 11.73 -1.61 -11.90
CA LEU A 234 12.91 -2.21 -12.51
C LEU A 234 13.35 -3.48 -11.78
N HIS A 235 13.31 -3.50 -10.45
CA HIS A 235 13.65 -4.71 -9.69
C HIS A 235 12.60 -5.82 -9.93
N CYS A 236 11.31 -5.49 -9.98
CA CYS A 236 10.27 -6.49 -10.29
C CYS A 236 10.48 -7.08 -11.69
N ALA A 237 10.75 -6.23 -12.68
CA ALA A 237 11.04 -6.67 -14.05
C ALA A 237 12.31 -7.55 -14.09
N TYR A 238 13.38 -7.13 -13.42
CA TYR A 238 14.63 -7.90 -13.34
C TYR A 238 14.43 -9.29 -12.73
N THR A 239 13.75 -9.38 -11.57
CA THR A 239 13.42 -10.66 -10.93
C THR A 239 12.47 -11.50 -11.82
N GLY A 240 11.51 -10.85 -12.48
CA GLY A 240 10.57 -11.49 -13.40
C GLY A 240 11.22 -12.05 -14.67
N LEU A 241 12.36 -11.52 -15.10
CA LEU A 241 13.09 -12.00 -16.28
C LEU A 241 14.08 -13.12 -15.96
N GLN A 242 14.27 -13.48 -14.67
CA GLN A 242 15.17 -14.56 -14.31
C GLN A 242 14.58 -15.93 -14.71
N PRO A 243 15.31 -16.76 -15.48
CA PRO A 243 14.81 -18.03 -16.03
C PRO A 243 14.57 -19.09 -14.94
N ASN A 244 15.38 -19.11 -13.88
CA ASN A 244 15.33 -20.12 -12.81
C ASN A 244 14.83 -19.56 -11.48
N CYS A 245 13.94 -18.56 -11.50
CA CYS A 245 13.43 -17.96 -10.29
C CYS A 245 12.07 -18.51 -9.86
N ASN A 246 12.04 -19.08 -8.65
CA ASN A 246 10.85 -19.65 -8.01
C ASN A 246 10.05 -18.64 -7.16
N ALA A 247 10.40 -17.35 -7.21
CA ALA A 247 9.60 -16.31 -6.57
C ALA A 247 8.19 -16.25 -7.17
N SER A 248 7.19 -15.97 -6.34
CA SER A 248 5.79 -15.94 -6.76
C SER A 248 5.57 -14.95 -7.90
N ARG A 249 5.24 -15.46 -9.09
CA ARG A 249 4.97 -14.66 -10.28
C ARG A 249 3.79 -13.72 -10.08
N GLY A 250 2.75 -14.17 -9.38
CA GLY A 250 1.59 -13.33 -9.03
C GLY A 250 1.98 -12.12 -8.18
N VAL A 251 2.87 -12.30 -7.21
CA VAL A 251 3.39 -11.20 -6.37
C VAL A 251 4.21 -10.22 -7.20
N ILE A 252 5.10 -10.72 -8.06
CA ILE A 252 5.94 -9.87 -8.93
C ILE A 252 5.05 -9.04 -9.86
N TYR A 253 4.07 -9.65 -10.54
CA TYR A 253 3.17 -8.94 -11.43
C TYR A 253 2.33 -7.90 -10.69
N LEU A 254 1.78 -8.25 -9.53
CA LEU A 254 1.01 -7.30 -8.71
C LEU A 254 1.83 -6.07 -8.35
N ILE A 255 3.04 -6.26 -7.81
CA ILE A 255 3.91 -5.15 -7.39
C ILE A 255 4.37 -4.34 -8.60
N CYS A 256 4.72 -4.99 -9.71
CA CYS A 256 5.14 -4.34 -10.94
C CYS A 256 4.03 -3.43 -11.50
N THR A 257 2.82 -3.97 -11.67
CA THR A 257 1.65 -3.21 -12.16
C THR A 257 1.31 -2.05 -11.23
N MET A 258 1.37 -2.25 -9.92
CA MET A 258 1.03 -1.20 -8.96
C MET A 258 2.10 -0.12 -8.86
N SER A 259 3.37 -0.48 -9.01
CA SER A 259 4.47 0.49 -9.10
C SER A 259 4.34 1.35 -10.34
N ALA A 260 3.99 0.76 -11.49
CA ALA A 260 3.73 1.51 -12.72
C ALA A 260 2.51 2.44 -12.58
N PHE A 261 1.40 1.94 -12.00
CA PHE A 261 0.22 2.75 -11.72
C PHE A 261 0.53 3.95 -10.82
N MET A 262 1.24 3.74 -9.71
CA MET A 262 1.64 4.81 -8.80
C MET A 262 2.58 5.80 -9.46
N PHE A 263 3.54 5.32 -10.27
CA PHE A 263 4.43 6.19 -11.03
C PHE A 263 3.66 7.15 -11.96
N VAL A 264 2.68 6.63 -12.72
CA VAL A 264 1.84 7.46 -13.61
C VAL A 264 1.03 8.48 -12.80
N MET A 265 0.41 8.06 -11.70
CA MET A 265 -0.40 8.95 -10.87
C MET A 265 0.43 10.06 -10.22
N PHE A 266 1.62 9.74 -9.68
CA PHE A 266 2.53 10.72 -9.11
C PHE A 266 3.14 11.64 -10.18
N THR A 267 3.36 11.15 -11.39
CA THR A 267 3.81 11.96 -12.52
C THR A 267 2.74 12.99 -12.90
N ASN A 268 1.48 12.57 -12.99
CA ASN A 268 0.35 13.49 -13.21
C ASN A 268 0.22 14.53 -12.09
N PHE A 269 0.39 14.12 -10.84
CA PHE A 269 0.43 15.04 -9.70
C PHE A 269 1.59 16.03 -9.80
N TYR A 270 2.79 15.57 -10.17
CA TYR A 270 3.98 16.40 -10.30
C TYR A 270 3.83 17.43 -11.43
N ILE A 271 3.37 17.00 -12.60
CA ILE A 271 3.12 17.88 -13.75
C ILE A 271 2.08 18.94 -13.38
N SER A 272 0.94 18.55 -12.82
CA SER A 272 -0.15 19.48 -12.49
C SER A 272 0.18 20.46 -11.35
N THR A 273 1.08 20.09 -10.43
CA THR A 273 1.43 20.91 -9.27
C THR A 273 2.64 21.81 -9.54
N TYR A 274 3.68 21.29 -10.22
CA TYR A 274 4.98 21.97 -10.33
C TYR A 274 5.32 22.47 -11.73
N ILE A 275 4.88 21.80 -12.81
CA ILE A 275 5.23 22.16 -14.19
C ILE A 275 4.14 23.03 -14.82
N ARG A 276 2.88 22.62 -14.69
CA ARG A 276 1.70 23.31 -15.22
C ARG A 276 0.74 23.66 -14.08
N PRO A 277 1.16 24.49 -13.11
CA PRO A 277 0.25 24.93 -12.07
C PRO A 277 -0.93 25.64 -12.74
N LYS A 278 -2.15 25.21 -12.46
CA LYS A 278 -3.36 25.92 -12.91
C LYS A 278 -3.23 27.37 -12.42
N LYS A 279 -3.06 28.33 -13.34
CA LYS A 279 -3.12 29.77 -13.02
C LYS A 279 -4.40 29.99 -12.22
N GLY A 280 -4.26 30.50 -11.00
CA GLY A 280 -5.41 30.85 -10.17
C GLY A 280 -6.34 31.72 -11.00
N ARG A 281 -7.62 31.34 -11.03
CA ARG A 281 -8.72 32.21 -11.44
C ARG A 281 -8.46 33.55 -10.76
N SER A 282 -8.26 34.61 -11.55
CA SER A 282 -7.96 35.94 -11.06
C SER A 282 -8.91 36.25 -9.90
N LYS A 283 -8.36 36.77 -8.80
CA LYS A 283 -9.18 37.53 -7.86
C LYS A 283 -9.79 38.65 -8.70
N GLY A 284 -11.05 38.49 -9.10
CA GLY A 284 -11.86 39.60 -9.57
C GLY A 284 -11.82 40.62 -8.45
N LYS A 285 -11.17 41.76 -8.72
CA LYS A 285 -11.43 42.98 -7.97
C LYS A 285 -12.93 43.25 -8.15
N ALA A 286 -13.70 43.00 -7.10
CA ALA A 286 -14.99 43.65 -6.99
C ALA A 286 -14.70 45.13 -6.75
N GLN A 287 -15.14 45.96 -7.69
CA GLN A 287 -15.34 47.40 -7.52
C GLN A 287 -16.35 47.65 -6.41
#